data_AF-A0A1H1SSE8-F1
#
_entry.id   AF-A0A1H1SSE8-F1
#
_cell.length_a   1.000
_cell.length_b   1.000
_cell.length_c   1.000
_cell.angle_alpha   90.00
_cell.angle_beta   90.00
_cell.angle_gamma   90.00
#
_symmetry.space_group_name_H-M   'P 1'
#
loop_
_entity.id
_entity.type
_entity.pdbx_description
1 polymer ?
#
loop_
_entity_poly.entity_id
_entity_poly.type
_entity_poly.pdbx_seq_one_letter_code
_entity_poly.pdbx_strand_id
1 'polypeptide(L)'
;MNDHLHIAGPDIPVERLIDVYQAGRDHPSPWVPITDQVMGGISTAELRQGERHGSVCTCLSGRTRLENNGGFVQMKLDIGPSWSPGDYAGVFIELCGAAHDYDLSIKTSQLERPWQSFRYTLPVEPQWTRFVVPYEALRPHRTEAELDPATIRSVAGIGIGTAFDVDVCVRRFGFYR
;
A
#
# COMPACT_ATOMS: atom_id res chain seq x y z
N MET A 1 -21.21 -8.15 14.73
CA MET A 1 -21.27 -7.34 13.49
C MET A 1 -20.60 -8.19 12.42
N ASN A 2 -21.33 -8.62 11.40
CA ASN A 2 -20.72 -9.31 10.27
C ASN A 2 -19.82 -8.31 9.56
N ASP A 3 -18.52 -8.55 9.63
CA ASP A 3 -17.50 -7.77 8.96
C ASP A 3 -17.61 -7.98 7.44
N HIS A 4 -18.49 -7.21 6.80
CA HIS A 4 -18.64 -7.26 5.35
C HIS A 4 -17.42 -6.59 4.73
N LEU A 5 -16.65 -7.37 3.98
CA LEU A 5 -15.58 -6.83 3.14
C LEU A 5 -16.22 -6.01 2.02
N HIS A 6 -15.91 -4.71 1.98
CA HIS A 6 -16.25 -3.85 0.85
C HIS A 6 -15.28 -4.09 -0.30
N ILE A 7 -15.75 -3.95 -1.54
CA ILE A 7 -14.92 -4.07 -2.74
C ILE A 7 -14.98 -2.73 -3.49
N ALA A 8 -13.81 -2.17 -3.77
CA ALA A 8 -13.63 -0.96 -4.57
C ALA A 8 -12.79 -1.30 -5.80
N GLY A 9 -13.38 -1.20 -6.99
CA GLY A 9 -12.77 -1.61 -8.26
C GLY A 9 -13.53 -2.77 -8.91
N PRO A 10 -12.93 -3.43 -9.93
CA PRO A 10 -13.54 -4.57 -10.60
C PRO A 10 -13.87 -5.71 -9.63
N ASP A 11 -14.99 -6.39 -9.88
CA ASP A 11 -15.35 -7.60 -9.15
C ASP A 11 -14.52 -8.79 -9.66
N ILE A 12 -13.55 -9.22 -8.86
CA ILE A 12 -12.63 -10.30 -9.18
C ILE A 12 -12.95 -11.50 -8.28
N PRO A 13 -13.23 -12.69 -8.86
CA PRO A 13 -13.46 -13.90 -8.10
C PRO A 13 -12.28 -14.23 -7.17
N VAL A 14 -12.56 -14.74 -5.97
CA VAL A 14 -11.55 -14.97 -4.92
C VAL A 14 -10.47 -15.94 -5.39
N GLU A 15 -10.83 -16.93 -6.21
CA GLU A 15 -9.92 -17.91 -6.81
C GLU A 15 -8.89 -17.30 -7.78
N ARG A 16 -9.10 -16.06 -8.23
CA ARG A 16 -8.17 -15.33 -9.08
C ARG A 16 -7.26 -14.37 -8.30
N LEU A 17 -7.45 -14.27 -6.98
CA LEU A 17 -6.60 -13.46 -6.10
C LEU A 17 -5.42 -14.30 -5.62
N ILE A 18 -4.21 -13.81 -5.88
CA ILE A 18 -2.97 -14.48 -5.50
C ILE A 18 -2.25 -13.64 -4.46
N ASP A 19 -2.24 -14.12 -3.21
CA ASP A 19 -1.67 -13.41 -2.07
C ASP A 19 -0.14 -13.39 -2.12
N VAL A 20 0.42 -12.19 -2.19
CA VAL A 20 1.84 -11.94 -1.91
C VAL A 20 2.06 -11.82 -0.41
N TYR A 21 1.09 -11.23 0.28
CA TYR A 21 1.07 -11.05 1.71
C TYR A 21 -0.32 -11.33 2.25
N GLN A 22 -0.38 -12.15 3.30
CA GLN A 22 -1.53 -12.32 4.16
C GLN A 22 -1.05 -12.18 5.60
N ALA A 23 -1.74 -11.36 6.40
CA ALA A 23 -1.39 -11.16 7.79
C ALA A 23 -1.60 -12.43 8.61
N GLY A 24 -0.53 -12.90 9.25
CA GLY A 24 -0.54 -14.00 10.21
C GLY A 24 -0.14 -13.52 11.60
N ARG A 25 -0.45 -14.34 12.64
CA ARG A 25 0.03 -14.12 14.01
C ARG A 25 1.40 -14.78 14.27
N ASP A 26 1.72 -15.81 13.49
CA ASP A 26 2.83 -16.72 13.79
C ASP A 26 4.14 -16.32 13.12
N HIS A 27 4.13 -15.29 12.27
CA HIS A 27 5.31 -14.76 11.61
C HIS A 27 5.31 -13.23 11.64
N PRO A 28 6.49 -12.60 11.68
CA PRO A 28 6.60 -11.15 11.59
C PRO A 28 6.06 -10.65 10.24
N SER A 29 5.54 -9.43 10.26
CA SER A 29 5.12 -8.74 9.05
C SER A 29 6.35 -8.36 8.20
N PRO A 30 6.34 -8.63 6.88
CA PRO A 30 7.39 -8.20 5.97
C PRO A 30 7.30 -6.71 5.59
N TRP A 31 6.26 -6.02 6.02
CA TRP A 31 6.10 -4.58 5.78
C TRP A 31 7.11 -3.78 6.61
N VAL A 32 7.67 -2.73 6.00
CA VAL A 32 8.66 -1.85 6.64
C VAL A 32 8.13 -0.40 6.66
N PRO A 33 8.19 0.31 7.80
CA PRO A 33 7.79 1.72 7.84
C PRO A 33 8.90 2.58 7.20
N ILE A 34 8.50 3.57 6.42
CA ILE A 34 9.40 4.58 5.84
C ILE A 34 8.80 5.95 6.11
N THR A 35 9.62 6.88 6.58
CA THR A 35 9.19 8.26 6.87
C THR A 35 10.05 9.25 6.08
N ASP A 36 9.59 10.49 6.03
CA ASP A 36 10.35 11.63 5.49
C ASP A 36 11.65 11.97 6.24
N GLN A 37 11.96 11.28 7.34
CA GLN A 37 13.22 11.44 8.08
C GLN A 37 14.45 11.18 7.20
N VAL A 38 14.31 10.37 6.14
CA VAL A 38 15.36 10.15 5.13
C VAL A 38 15.75 11.41 4.36
N MET A 39 14.87 12.43 4.37
CA MET A 39 15.08 13.75 3.79
C MET A 39 15.22 14.86 4.85
N GLY A 40 15.31 14.51 6.14
CA GLY A 40 15.35 15.47 7.25
C GLY A 40 14.00 15.88 7.82
N GLY A 41 12.90 15.28 7.35
CA GLY A 41 11.55 15.43 7.90
C GLY A 41 11.44 14.92 9.34
N ILE A 42 10.34 15.25 10.00
CA ILE A 42 10.10 14.90 11.41
C ILE A 42 8.84 14.04 11.60
N SER A 43 8.33 13.43 10.52
CA SER A 43 7.21 12.50 10.62
C SER A 43 7.63 11.25 11.39
N THR A 44 6.69 10.67 12.13
CA THR A 44 6.89 9.45 12.92
C THR A 44 6.00 8.34 12.42
N ALA A 45 6.47 7.11 12.54
CA ALA A 45 5.71 5.93 12.14
C ALA A 45 6.16 4.69 12.89
N GLU A 46 5.21 3.79 13.11
CA GLU A 46 5.44 2.48 13.68
C GLU A 46 4.53 1.46 12.99
N LEU A 47 5.06 0.25 12.77
CA LEU A 47 4.27 -0.89 12.34
C LEU A 47 4.05 -1.84 13.51
N ARG A 48 2.80 -2.26 13.70
CA ARG A 48 2.42 -3.27 14.70
C ARG A 48 1.49 -4.30 14.09
N GLN A 49 1.78 -5.58 14.32
CA GLN A 49 0.80 -6.63 14.07
C GLN A 49 -0.24 -6.63 15.19
N GLY A 50 -1.49 -6.84 14.82
CA GLY A 50 -2.61 -6.83 15.75
C GLY A 50 -3.87 -7.35 15.09
N GLU A 51 -5.00 -6.89 15.61
CA GLU A 51 -6.32 -7.24 15.13
C GLU A 51 -7.15 -5.98 14.95
N ARG A 52 -7.86 -5.87 13.83
CA ARG A 52 -8.82 -4.80 13.57
C ARG A 52 -10.11 -5.41 13.02
N HIS A 53 -11.21 -5.12 13.70
CA HIS A 53 -12.53 -5.68 13.41
C HIS A 53 -12.52 -7.22 13.29
N GLY A 54 -11.84 -7.95 14.19
CA GLY A 54 -11.81 -9.41 14.12
C GLY A 54 -10.85 -10.01 13.09
N SER A 55 -10.13 -9.19 12.32
CA SER A 55 -9.15 -9.64 11.32
C SER A 55 -7.72 -9.36 11.79
N VAL A 56 -6.84 -10.37 11.68
CA VAL A 56 -5.40 -10.17 11.89
C VAL A 56 -4.87 -9.22 10.81
N CYS A 57 -4.03 -8.26 11.20
CA CYS A 57 -3.51 -7.25 10.30
C CYS A 57 -2.17 -6.67 10.77
N THR A 58 -1.48 -5.99 9.87
CA THR A 58 -0.37 -5.08 10.20
C THR A 58 -0.86 -3.65 10.11
N CYS A 59 -0.71 -2.89 11.18
CA CYS A 59 -1.16 -1.51 11.29
C CYS A 59 0.03 -0.55 11.29
N LEU A 60 -0.06 0.45 10.41
CA LEU A 60 0.79 1.62 10.40
C LEU A 60 0.11 2.71 11.21
N SER A 61 0.75 3.08 12.30
CA SER A 61 0.35 4.23 13.13
C SER A 61 1.45 5.27 13.13
N GLY A 62 1.11 6.54 13.11
CA GLY A 62 2.10 7.59 13.09
C GLY A 62 1.52 8.95 12.82
N ARG A 63 2.37 9.86 12.35
CA ARG A 63 1.98 11.23 12.13
C ARG A 63 2.81 11.87 11.05
N THR A 64 2.14 12.42 10.04
CA THR A 64 2.81 13.24 9.03
C THR A 64 2.99 14.67 9.53
N ARG A 65 4.12 15.26 9.15
CA ARG A 65 4.56 16.61 9.49
C ARG A 65 5.12 17.26 8.23
N LEU A 66 4.73 18.49 7.94
CA LEU A 66 5.16 19.20 6.71
C LEU A 66 6.49 19.94 6.91
N GLU A 67 6.93 20.05 8.16
CA GLU A 67 8.20 20.64 8.55
C GLU A 67 9.38 19.91 7.88
N ASN A 68 10.44 20.66 7.58
CA ASN A 68 11.66 20.19 6.91
C ASN A 68 11.43 19.52 5.54
N ASN A 69 10.48 20.04 4.75
CA ASN A 69 10.08 19.44 3.47
C ASN A 69 9.57 18.00 3.62
N GLY A 70 9.02 17.68 4.79
CA GLY A 70 8.40 16.41 5.07
C GLY A 70 7.01 16.29 4.44
N GLY A 71 6.22 15.43 5.03
CA GLY A 71 4.82 15.24 4.71
C GLY A 71 4.57 13.85 4.15
N PHE A 72 5.38 12.85 4.50
CA PHE A 72 5.04 11.47 4.15
C PHE A 72 5.42 10.43 5.21
N VAL A 73 4.55 9.43 5.28
CA VAL A 73 4.76 8.15 5.97
C VAL A 73 4.27 7.04 5.04
N GLN A 74 5.01 5.93 4.97
CA GLN A 74 4.70 4.79 4.13
C GLN A 74 4.87 3.49 4.90
N MET A 75 4.11 2.47 4.52
CA MET A 75 4.50 1.08 4.75
C MET A 75 4.83 0.45 3.40
N LYS A 76 6.03 -0.11 3.29
CA LYS A 76 6.57 -0.68 2.05
C LYS A 76 6.61 -2.20 2.16
N LEU A 77 6.23 -2.87 1.07
CA LEU A 77 6.42 -4.30 0.85
C LEU A 77 7.29 -4.50 -0.40
N ASP A 78 8.39 -5.24 -0.25
CA ASP A 78 9.22 -5.65 -1.38
C ASP A 78 8.60 -6.86 -2.10
N ILE A 79 8.60 -6.81 -3.43
CA ILE A 79 8.16 -7.90 -4.30
C ILE A 79 9.40 -8.71 -4.68
N GLY A 80 9.52 -9.89 -4.08
CA GLY A 80 10.66 -10.77 -4.28
C GLY A 80 10.75 -11.33 -5.71
N PRO A 81 11.94 -11.80 -6.14
CA PRO A 81 12.18 -12.29 -7.49
C PRO A 81 11.42 -13.59 -7.86
N SER A 82 10.78 -14.24 -6.88
CA SER A 82 9.88 -15.38 -7.13
C SER A 82 8.54 -15.00 -7.74
N TRP A 83 8.22 -13.71 -7.75
CA TRP A 83 7.00 -13.18 -8.36
C TRP A 83 7.28 -12.74 -9.79
N SER A 84 6.31 -12.99 -10.68
CA SER A 84 6.27 -12.49 -12.05
C SER A 84 5.08 -11.53 -12.20
N PRO A 85 5.18 -10.26 -11.77
CA PRO A 85 4.01 -9.37 -11.73
C PRO A 85 3.44 -9.07 -13.14
N GLY A 86 4.24 -9.26 -14.19
CA GLY A 86 3.80 -9.20 -15.59
C GLY A 86 2.74 -10.24 -16.00
N ASP A 87 2.58 -11.32 -15.24
CA ASP A 87 1.61 -12.39 -15.53
C ASP A 87 0.20 -12.10 -14.99
N TYR A 88 -0.05 -10.88 -14.52
CA TYR A 88 -1.26 -10.47 -13.80
C TYR A 88 -1.87 -9.20 -14.42
N ALA A 89 -3.14 -8.96 -14.15
CA ALA A 89 -3.88 -7.80 -14.66
C ALA A 89 -3.76 -6.55 -13.75
N GLY A 90 -3.34 -6.75 -12.49
CA GLY A 90 -3.23 -5.68 -11.51
C GLY A 90 -2.92 -6.19 -10.12
N VAL A 91 -3.13 -5.32 -9.13
CA VAL A 91 -2.93 -5.63 -7.72
C VAL A 91 -4.23 -5.47 -6.94
N PHE A 92 -4.32 -6.15 -5.80
CA PHE A 92 -5.32 -5.84 -4.79
C PHE A 92 -4.65 -5.57 -3.44
N ILE A 93 -5.30 -4.76 -2.63
CA ILE A 93 -4.90 -4.48 -1.24
C ILE A 93 -6.13 -4.35 -0.37
N GLU A 94 -6.12 -5.01 0.79
CA GLU A 94 -7.20 -4.92 1.77
C GLU A 94 -6.79 -4.03 2.93
N LEU A 95 -7.42 -2.86 3.03
CA LEU A 95 -7.12 -1.83 4.02
C LEU A 95 -8.32 -1.54 4.93
N CYS A 96 -8.03 -1.11 6.15
CA CYS A 96 -8.99 -0.51 7.08
C CYS A 96 -8.27 0.50 7.97
N GLY A 97 -8.81 1.70 8.13
CA GLY A 97 -8.14 2.79 8.86
C GLY A 97 -9.07 3.93 9.21
N ALA A 98 -8.52 4.99 9.79
CA ALA A 98 -9.24 6.26 9.88
C ALA A 98 -9.55 6.78 8.46
N ALA A 99 -10.68 7.47 8.31
CA ALA A 99 -11.12 7.99 7.02
C ALA A 99 -10.10 9.02 6.47
N HIS A 100 -9.38 8.64 5.42
CA HIS A 100 -8.38 9.48 4.76
C HIS A 100 -7.99 8.88 3.40
N ASP A 101 -7.53 9.72 2.48
CA ASP A 101 -6.94 9.27 1.24
C ASP A 101 -5.50 8.78 1.45
N TYR A 102 -5.20 7.58 1.00
CA TYR A 102 -3.85 7.02 0.95
C TYR A 102 -3.46 6.76 -0.49
N ASP A 103 -2.19 6.94 -0.85
CA ASP A 103 -1.71 6.55 -2.18
C ASP A 103 -1.16 5.12 -2.14
N LEU A 104 -1.67 4.23 -2.98
CA LEU A 104 -0.93 3.06 -3.43
C LEU A 104 0.19 3.55 -4.35
N SER A 105 1.43 3.22 -4.03
CA SER A 105 2.62 3.59 -4.80
C SER A 105 3.38 2.36 -5.22
N ILE A 106 3.64 2.23 -6.52
CA ILE A 106 4.39 1.14 -7.11
C ILE A 106 5.74 1.67 -7.61
N LYS A 107 6.80 0.94 -7.26
CA LYS A 107 8.17 1.17 -7.74
C LYS A 107 8.57 0.06 -8.69
N THR A 108 9.08 0.44 -9.85
CA THR A 108 9.60 -0.46 -10.87
C THR A 108 11.11 -0.28 -11.07
N SER A 109 11.73 -1.21 -11.80
CA SER A 109 13.18 -1.19 -12.05
C SER A 109 13.66 -0.03 -12.92
N GLN A 110 12.80 0.44 -13.82
CA GLN A 110 13.03 1.55 -14.72
C GLN A 110 13.07 2.93 -14.02
N LEU A 111 12.59 3.02 -12.77
CA LEU A 111 12.57 4.29 -12.04
C LEU A 111 13.92 4.51 -11.35
N GLU A 112 14.66 5.49 -11.82
CA GLU A 112 16.00 5.80 -11.31
C GLU A 112 16.01 6.73 -10.10
N ARG A 113 14.91 7.47 -9.85
CA ARG A 113 14.87 8.48 -8.79
C ARG A 113 13.97 8.08 -7.62
N PRO A 114 14.35 8.38 -6.37
CA PRO A 114 13.61 7.95 -5.19
C PRO A 114 12.22 8.60 -5.05
N TRP A 115 11.95 9.73 -5.72
CA TRP A 115 10.63 10.39 -5.73
C TRP A 115 9.69 9.91 -6.86
N GLN A 116 10.18 9.11 -7.81
CA GLN A 116 9.37 8.61 -8.92
C GLN A 116 8.52 7.41 -8.51
N SER A 117 7.29 7.31 -8.97
CA SER A 117 6.40 6.17 -8.66
C SER A 117 5.26 6.10 -9.65
N PHE A 118 4.55 4.99 -9.67
CA PHE A 118 3.20 4.89 -10.23
C PHE A 118 2.19 4.87 -9.10
N ARG A 119 1.13 5.68 -9.17
CA ARG A 119 0.22 5.90 -8.03
C ARG A 119 -1.24 5.68 -8.36
N TYR A 120 -2.01 5.30 -7.34
CA TYR A 120 -3.46 5.27 -7.34
C TYR A 120 -3.98 5.65 -5.94
N THR A 121 -4.94 6.54 -5.84
CA THR A 121 -5.49 7.01 -4.56
C THR A 121 -6.56 6.04 -4.05
N LEU A 122 -6.43 5.68 -2.78
CA LEU A 122 -7.27 4.75 -2.03
C LEU A 122 -8.03 5.54 -0.96
N PRO A 123 -9.34 5.80 -1.15
CA PRO A 123 -10.17 6.40 -0.11
C PRO A 123 -10.43 5.37 0.99
N VAL A 124 -9.60 5.35 2.03
CA VAL A 124 -9.71 4.41 3.14
C VAL A 124 -10.79 4.88 4.10
N GLU A 125 -11.57 3.93 4.61
CA GLU A 125 -12.68 4.14 5.54
C GLU A 125 -12.52 3.22 6.77
N PRO A 126 -13.26 3.45 7.88
CA PRO A 126 -13.19 2.63 9.10
C PRO A 126 -13.95 1.30 8.93
N GLN A 127 -13.73 0.63 7.80
CA GLN A 127 -14.24 -0.68 7.44
C GLN A 127 -13.28 -1.37 6.46
N TRP A 128 -13.19 -2.69 6.52
CA TRP A 128 -12.34 -3.45 5.60
C TRP A 128 -12.80 -3.28 4.16
N THR A 129 -11.92 -2.75 3.34
CA THR A 129 -12.14 -2.54 1.90
C THR A 129 -11.02 -3.19 1.11
N ARG A 130 -11.38 -4.05 0.15
CA ARG A 130 -10.50 -4.55 -0.90
C ARG A 130 -10.50 -3.56 -2.05
N PHE A 131 -9.37 -2.90 -2.25
CA PHE A 131 -9.13 -2.10 -3.43
C PHE A 131 -8.52 -3.00 -4.50
N VAL A 132 -9.19 -3.11 -5.64
CA VAL A 132 -8.73 -3.83 -6.83
C VAL A 132 -8.29 -2.79 -7.85
N VAL A 133 -6.99 -2.73 -8.12
CA VAL A 133 -6.37 -1.68 -8.94
C VAL A 133 -5.77 -2.32 -10.20
N PRO A 134 -6.42 -2.17 -11.37
CA PRO A 134 -5.82 -2.52 -12.66
C PRO A 134 -4.53 -1.75 -12.90
N TYR A 135 -3.56 -2.36 -13.59
CA TYR A 135 -2.32 -1.66 -13.92
C TYR A 135 -2.54 -0.39 -14.73
N GLU A 136 -3.52 -0.39 -15.63
CA GLU A 136 -3.94 0.77 -16.42
C GLU A 136 -4.57 1.91 -15.59
N ALA A 137 -4.98 1.66 -14.34
CA ALA A 137 -5.49 2.68 -13.44
C ALA A 137 -4.37 3.46 -12.73
N LEU A 138 -3.16 2.90 -12.67
CA LEU A 138 -2.01 3.57 -12.08
C LEU A 138 -1.57 4.75 -12.95
N ARG A 139 -1.19 5.85 -12.30
CA ARG A 139 -0.75 7.08 -12.97
C ARG A 139 0.72 7.35 -12.69
N PRO A 140 1.52 7.73 -13.69
CA PRO A 140 2.92 8.10 -13.47
C PRO A 140 2.99 9.34 -12.57
N HIS A 141 3.91 9.32 -11.62
CA HIS A 141 4.18 10.43 -10.72
C HIS A 141 5.66 10.84 -10.82
N ARG A 142 5.89 12.07 -11.28
CA ARG A 142 7.23 12.66 -11.49
C ARG A 142 8.12 11.86 -12.45
N THR A 143 7.50 11.15 -13.39
CA THR A 143 8.15 10.36 -14.44
C THR A 143 7.32 10.44 -15.72
N GLU A 144 7.96 10.26 -16.87
CA GLU A 144 7.30 10.12 -18.19
C GLU A 144 7.19 8.66 -18.61
N ALA A 145 7.78 7.73 -17.85
CA ALA A 145 7.75 6.32 -18.19
C ALA A 145 6.36 5.72 -18.00
N GLU A 146 6.00 4.78 -18.88
CA GLU A 146 4.81 3.93 -18.73
C GLU A 146 5.10 2.75 -17.79
N LEU A 147 4.08 2.25 -17.11
CA LEU A 147 4.26 1.13 -16.19
C LEU A 147 4.60 -0.15 -16.98
N ASP A 148 5.78 -0.72 -16.75
CA ASP A 148 6.10 -2.11 -17.10
C ASP A 148 5.87 -3.00 -15.86
N PRO A 149 4.78 -3.78 -15.81
CA PRO A 149 4.48 -4.60 -14.64
C PRO A 149 5.54 -5.66 -14.36
N ALA A 150 6.22 -6.19 -15.38
CA ALA A 150 7.25 -7.22 -15.20
C ALA A 150 8.44 -6.72 -14.35
N THR A 151 8.57 -5.41 -14.18
CA THR A 151 9.66 -4.79 -13.44
C THR A 151 9.28 -4.27 -12.06
N ILE A 152 8.07 -4.56 -11.57
CA ILE A 152 7.63 -4.16 -10.22
C ILE A 152 8.56 -4.77 -9.16
N ARG A 153 9.11 -3.91 -8.30
CA ARG A 153 10.05 -4.28 -7.23
C ARG A 153 9.47 -4.09 -5.84
N SER A 154 8.60 -3.11 -5.65
CA SER A 154 7.94 -2.87 -4.36
C SER A 154 6.64 -2.11 -4.52
N VAL A 155 5.79 -2.29 -3.53
CA VAL A 155 4.56 -1.51 -3.33
C VAL A 155 4.60 -0.81 -1.99
N ALA A 156 3.91 0.31 -1.88
CA ALA A 156 3.73 1.01 -0.62
C ALA A 156 2.33 1.61 -0.51
N GLY A 157 1.76 1.57 0.69
CA GLY A 157 0.64 2.43 1.07
C GLY A 157 1.21 3.71 1.70
N ILE A 158 0.81 4.87 1.18
CA ILE A 158 1.42 6.16 1.50
C ILE A 158 0.38 7.12 2.08
N GLY A 159 0.63 7.66 3.26
CA GLY A 159 0.07 8.95 3.67
C GLY A 159 1.01 10.06 3.22
N ILE A 160 0.59 10.93 2.31
CA ILE A 160 1.45 11.98 1.72
C ILE A 160 0.71 13.29 1.46
N GLY A 161 1.43 14.41 1.57
CA GLY A 161 1.00 15.72 1.07
C GLY A 161 0.19 16.56 2.05
N THR A 162 -0.24 15.99 3.16
CA THR A 162 -0.94 16.68 4.26
C THR A 162 -0.39 16.25 5.61
N ALA A 163 -0.54 17.11 6.62
CA ALA A 163 -0.29 16.75 8.01
C ALA A 163 -1.55 16.10 8.61
N PHE A 164 -1.44 14.86 9.07
CA PHE A 164 -2.52 14.12 9.70
C PHE A 164 -2.00 12.99 10.59
N ASP A 165 -2.88 12.45 11.41
CA ASP A 165 -2.62 11.24 12.20
C ASP A 165 -2.84 10.00 11.32
N VAL A 166 -1.76 9.26 11.07
CA VAL A 166 -1.78 8.07 10.24
C VAL A 166 -2.28 6.91 11.09
N ASP A 167 -3.37 6.28 10.69
CA ASP A 167 -3.84 5.01 11.24
C ASP A 167 -4.49 4.17 10.14
N VAL A 168 -3.75 3.19 9.61
CA VAL A 168 -4.24 2.29 8.56
C VAL A 168 -3.64 0.91 8.73
N CYS A 169 -4.45 -0.12 8.57
CA CYS A 169 -4.05 -1.51 8.65
C CYS A 169 -4.22 -2.21 7.31
N VAL A 170 -3.26 -3.08 6.99
CA VAL A 170 -3.31 -3.99 5.85
C VAL A 170 -3.44 -5.42 6.37
N ARG A 171 -4.34 -6.21 5.77
CA ARG A 171 -4.45 -7.65 6.07
C ARG A 171 -4.08 -8.55 4.90
N ARG A 172 -4.24 -8.09 3.66
CA ARG A 172 -3.87 -8.83 2.46
C ARG A 172 -3.36 -7.88 1.38
N PHE A 173 -2.37 -8.33 0.62
CA PHE A 173 -1.90 -7.70 -0.60
C PHE A 173 -1.51 -8.78 -1.61
N GLY A 174 -1.79 -8.55 -2.88
CA GLY A 174 -1.41 -9.50 -3.92
C GLY A 174 -1.73 -9.05 -5.32
N PHE A 175 -1.69 -10.01 -6.24
CA PHE A 175 -2.00 -9.83 -7.65
C PHE A 175 -3.32 -10.51 -8.01
N TYR A 176 -3.87 -10.19 -9.18
CA TYR A 176 -5.02 -10.91 -9.72
C TYR A 176 -4.97 -11.14 -11.23
N ARG A 177 -5.73 -12.15 -11.69
CA ARG A 177 -5.88 -12.52 -13.11
C ARG A 177 -7.30 -12.36 -13.60
#